data_AF-A0A0F5PNY7-F1
#
_entry.id   AF-A0A0F5PNY7-F1
#
_cell.length_a   1.000
_cell.length_b   1.000
_cell.length_c   1.000
_cell.angle_alpha   90.00
_cell.angle_beta   90.00
_cell.angle_gamma   90.00
#
_symmetry.space_group_name_H-M   'P 1'
#
loop_
_entity.id
_entity.type
_entity.pdbx_description
1 polymer ?
#
loop_
_entity_poly.entity_id
_entity_poly.type
_entity_poly.pdbx_seq_one_letter_code
_entity_poly.pdbx_strand_id
1 'polypeptide(L)'
;MSTDDGQNLLDPGHTPHENAQFLVFLCAIIKAIDEYADLVRVAAATPGNDHRLGANEAPPAIVSIFLGEQLTDILEQIENGGATTSKVGGVLKVGVSTLPTLPKDSTDRNRTSPFAFTGNKFEFRMVGSSSSIAIATFILNTIVAESLSEIADRLEKASDFNEEVQLLLQEIVKKHKRIIFNGNGYSEEWVKEAEKRGLPNIRSTVEAIPALIKEKNVKLMEKHGVLSKRELESRYEVLLENYIKTINIEALTMLDIAKRQILPAVVNFATKIAESINSVRATGLNVDISAQTELLAEVSSLMSEFKKNISELENAVNEASNMNSDSYSKACYYRDVVFTKMGILREIGDKLETIVDAELWPLPTYADMLFNI
;
A
#
# COMPACT_ATOMS: atom_id res chain seq x y z
N MET A 1 -18.21 -8.97 12.08
CA MET A 1 -18.61 -10.38 11.93
C MET A 1 -19.38 -10.70 13.19
N SER A 2 -20.71 -10.68 13.08
CA SER A 2 -21.61 -10.75 14.23
C SER A 2 -22.77 -11.66 13.86
N THR A 3 -23.28 -12.39 14.84
CA THR A 3 -24.49 -13.21 14.69
C THR A 3 -25.75 -12.33 14.74
N ASP A 4 -26.89 -12.91 14.36
CA ASP A 4 -28.21 -12.26 14.42
C ASP A 4 -28.68 -11.99 15.85
N ASP A 5 -28.21 -12.77 16.83
CA ASP A 5 -28.43 -12.55 18.27
C ASP A 5 -27.40 -11.59 18.92
N GLY A 6 -26.51 -10.99 18.13
CA GLY A 6 -25.64 -9.88 18.55
C GLY A 6 -24.28 -10.28 19.13
N GLN A 7 -23.89 -11.56 19.06
CA GLN A 7 -22.57 -12.01 19.50
C GLN A 7 -21.48 -11.60 18.52
N ASN A 8 -20.36 -11.07 19.04
CA ASN A 8 -19.18 -10.78 18.22
C ASN A 8 -18.26 -12.01 18.20
N LEU A 9 -18.16 -12.64 17.04
CA LEU A 9 -17.37 -13.86 16.82
C LEU A 9 -15.85 -13.62 16.86
N LEU A 10 -15.44 -12.35 16.90
CA LEU A 10 -14.05 -11.91 17.02
C LEU A 10 -13.73 -11.36 18.41
N ASP A 11 -14.65 -11.45 19.36
CA ASP A 11 -14.39 -11.10 20.75
C ASP A 11 -13.70 -12.29 21.45
N PRO A 12 -12.46 -12.13 21.92
CA PRO A 12 -11.73 -13.20 22.61
C PRO A 12 -12.32 -13.52 23.99
N GLY A 13 -13.09 -12.61 24.60
CA GLY A 13 -13.61 -12.77 25.96
C GLY A 13 -12.51 -12.75 27.04
N HIS A 14 -12.83 -13.25 28.24
CA HIS A 14 -11.92 -13.24 29.39
C HIS A 14 -10.90 -14.38 29.38
N THR A 15 -11.25 -15.54 28.81
CA THR A 15 -10.37 -16.72 28.67
C THR A 15 -10.24 -17.11 27.19
N PRO A 16 -9.44 -16.37 26.40
CA PRO A 16 -9.41 -16.54 24.94
C PRO A 16 -8.94 -17.92 24.47
N HIS A 17 -8.13 -18.60 25.29
CA HIS A 17 -7.63 -19.95 25.03
C HIS A 17 -8.69 -21.04 25.21
N GLU A 18 -9.77 -20.77 25.96
CA GLU A 18 -10.89 -21.70 26.15
C GLU A 18 -12.03 -21.45 25.15
N ASN A 19 -12.06 -20.27 24.53
CA ASN A 19 -13.11 -19.85 23.62
C ASN A 19 -12.94 -20.48 22.23
N ALA A 20 -13.36 -21.73 22.09
CA ALA A 20 -13.26 -22.50 20.85
C ALA A 20 -13.92 -21.79 19.64
N GLN A 21 -15.06 -21.12 19.85
CA GLN A 21 -15.74 -20.39 18.78
C GLN A 21 -14.82 -19.28 18.24
N PHE A 22 -14.32 -18.41 19.12
CA PHE A 22 -13.38 -17.36 18.74
C PHE A 22 -12.15 -17.93 18.03
N LEU A 23 -11.55 -19.00 18.55
CA LEU A 23 -10.36 -19.60 17.98
C LEU A 23 -10.59 -20.17 16.56
N VAL A 24 -11.76 -20.77 16.32
CA VAL A 24 -12.16 -21.24 14.98
C VAL A 24 -12.28 -20.07 14.01
N PHE A 25 -12.97 -18.98 14.38
CA PHE A 25 -13.09 -17.80 13.52
C PHE A 25 -11.75 -17.09 13.29
N LEU A 26 -10.90 -16.99 14.32
CA LEU A 26 -9.56 -16.44 14.23
C LEU A 26 -8.70 -17.25 13.24
N CYS A 27 -8.68 -18.58 13.40
CA CYS A 27 -7.93 -19.47 12.51
C CYS A 27 -8.49 -19.46 11.07
N ALA A 28 -9.81 -19.38 10.91
CA ALA A 28 -10.46 -19.28 9.61
C ALA A 28 -9.98 -18.02 8.85
N ILE A 29 -9.91 -16.88 9.53
CA ILE A 29 -9.40 -15.62 8.96
C ILE A 29 -7.91 -15.73 8.62
N ILE A 30 -7.09 -16.26 9.52
CA ILE A 30 -5.64 -16.43 9.28
C ILE A 30 -5.40 -17.27 8.03
N LYS A 31 -6.09 -18.42 7.93
CA LYS A 31 -6.06 -19.28 6.76
C LYS A 31 -6.51 -18.55 5.49
N ALA A 32 -7.63 -17.84 5.54
CA ALA A 32 -8.17 -17.12 4.39
C ALA A 32 -7.20 -16.06 3.85
N ILE A 33 -6.61 -15.25 4.72
CA ILE A 33 -5.67 -14.19 4.33
C ILE A 33 -4.36 -14.78 3.81
N ASP A 34 -3.83 -15.83 4.42
CA ASP A 34 -2.60 -16.49 3.91
C ASP A 34 -2.82 -17.14 2.54
N GLU A 35 -3.93 -17.84 2.35
CA GLU A 35 -4.21 -18.55 1.10
C GLU A 35 -4.53 -17.63 -0.06
N TYR A 36 -5.15 -16.48 0.20
CA TYR A 36 -5.61 -15.53 -0.82
C TYR A 36 -4.98 -14.14 -0.67
N ALA A 37 -3.74 -14.08 -0.16
CA ALA A 37 -2.98 -12.85 0.04
C ALA A 37 -2.88 -11.98 -1.23
N ASP A 38 -2.89 -12.61 -2.41
CA ASP A 38 -2.86 -11.91 -3.69
C ASP A 38 -4.19 -11.19 -4.01
N LEU A 39 -5.35 -11.81 -3.75
CA LEU A 39 -6.65 -11.14 -3.83
C LEU A 39 -6.79 -10.04 -2.77
N VAL A 40 -6.27 -10.26 -1.56
CA VAL A 40 -6.23 -9.22 -0.53
C VAL A 40 -5.41 -8.02 -1.01
N ARG A 41 -4.29 -8.23 -1.71
CA ARG A 41 -3.54 -7.14 -2.33
C ARG A 41 -4.33 -6.44 -3.45
N VAL A 42 -5.08 -7.18 -4.27
CA VAL A 42 -5.96 -6.60 -5.31
C VAL A 42 -7.02 -5.68 -4.72
N ALA A 43 -7.55 -5.99 -3.54
CA ALA A 43 -8.52 -5.14 -2.86
C ALA A 43 -8.02 -3.71 -2.58
N ALA A 44 -6.70 -3.53 -2.58
CA ALA A 44 -6.01 -2.26 -2.38
C ALA A 44 -5.31 -1.73 -3.65
N ALA A 45 -5.59 -2.31 -4.83
CA ALA A 45 -4.88 -1.98 -6.07
C ALA A 45 -5.54 -0.78 -6.78
N THR A 46 -4.96 0.40 -6.60
CA THR A 46 -5.26 1.60 -7.39
C THR A 46 -3.97 2.39 -7.67
N PRO A 47 -3.88 3.14 -8.78
CA PRO A 47 -2.68 3.92 -9.12
C PRO A 47 -2.25 4.85 -7.98
N GLY A 48 -3.19 5.62 -7.42
CA GLY A 48 -2.90 6.53 -6.30
C GLY A 48 -2.45 5.81 -5.02
N ASN A 49 -2.91 4.59 -4.78
CA ASN A 49 -2.52 3.84 -3.58
C ASN A 49 -1.13 3.21 -3.70
N ASP A 50 -0.61 2.99 -4.92
CA ASP A 50 0.77 2.54 -5.13
C ASP A 50 1.79 3.58 -4.63
N HIS A 51 1.46 4.88 -4.68
CA HIS A 51 2.26 5.94 -4.05
C HIS A 51 2.23 5.92 -2.52
N ARG A 52 1.18 5.32 -1.94
CA ARG A 52 0.94 5.34 -0.50
C ARG A 52 1.58 4.15 0.20
N LEU A 53 1.38 2.93 -0.32
CA LEU A 53 1.78 1.69 0.36
C LEU A 53 3.30 1.63 0.59
N GLY A 54 3.71 1.27 1.81
CA GLY A 54 5.11 1.15 2.20
C GLY A 54 5.78 2.45 2.66
N ALA A 55 5.05 3.56 2.79
CA ALA A 55 5.57 4.84 3.27
C ALA A 55 4.64 5.49 4.31
N ASN A 56 5.16 6.39 5.14
CA ASN A 56 4.39 7.33 5.99
C ASN A 56 3.18 6.70 6.73
N GLU A 57 3.43 5.70 7.58
CA GLU A 57 2.41 4.92 8.32
C GLU A 57 1.46 4.04 7.48
N ALA A 58 1.57 4.03 6.15
CA ALA A 58 0.84 3.09 5.31
C ALA A 58 1.52 1.71 5.26
N PRO A 59 0.78 0.61 5.34
CA PRO A 59 1.38 -0.73 5.37
C PRO A 59 2.15 -1.04 4.07
N PRO A 60 3.18 -1.90 4.14
CA PRO A 60 3.91 -2.36 2.96
C PRO A 60 3.01 -3.23 2.06
N ALA A 61 3.49 -3.49 0.85
CA ALA A 61 2.77 -4.32 -0.12
C ALA A 61 2.77 -5.83 0.20
N ILE A 62 3.52 -6.25 1.22
CA ILE A 62 3.55 -7.62 1.74
C ILE A 62 2.36 -7.77 2.68
N VAL A 63 1.38 -8.60 2.31
CA VAL A 63 0.23 -8.89 3.18
C VAL A 63 0.69 -9.73 4.37
N SER A 64 0.36 -9.29 5.58
CA SER A 64 0.63 -10.00 6.83
C SER A 64 -0.41 -9.67 7.88
N ILE A 65 -0.58 -10.58 8.85
CA ILE A 65 -1.49 -10.41 9.99
C ILE A 65 -0.71 -10.02 11.24
N PHE A 66 -1.17 -8.96 11.90
CA PHE A 66 -0.75 -8.61 13.25
C PHE A 66 -1.79 -9.11 14.25
N LEU A 67 -1.35 -9.86 15.26
CA LEU A 67 -2.22 -10.41 16.32
C LEU A 67 -1.86 -9.88 17.73
N GLY A 68 -0.63 -9.40 17.90
CA GLY A 68 -0.07 -9.07 19.21
C GLY A 68 0.39 -10.31 20.00
N GLU A 69 1.10 -10.07 21.11
CA GLU A 69 1.78 -11.13 21.86
C GLU A 69 0.81 -12.15 22.47
N GLN A 70 -0.33 -11.71 23.01
CA GLN A 70 -1.29 -12.60 23.68
C GLN A 70 -1.85 -13.66 22.75
N LEU A 71 -2.40 -13.25 21.60
CA LEU A 71 -2.99 -14.19 20.66
C LEU A 71 -1.93 -15.04 19.96
N THR A 72 -0.75 -14.47 19.70
CA THR A 72 0.36 -15.22 19.10
C THR A 72 0.82 -16.36 20.02
N ASP A 73 0.93 -16.09 21.32
CA ASP A 73 1.25 -17.09 22.34
C ASP A 73 0.21 -18.22 22.40
N ILE A 74 -1.09 -17.88 22.32
CA ILE A 74 -2.16 -18.89 22.28
C ILE A 74 -2.01 -19.78 21.04
N LEU A 75 -1.75 -19.21 19.86
CA LEU A 75 -1.55 -20.00 18.65
C LEU A 75 -0.31 -20.91 18.74
N GLU A 76 0.80 -20.42 19.32
CA GLU A 76 1.99 -21.24 19.58
C GLU A 76 1.68 -22.42 20.53
N GLN A 77 0.85 -22.23 21.54
CA GLN A 77 0.43 -23.33 22.42
C GLN A 77 -0.48 -24.34 21.69
N ILE A 78 -1.43 -23.87 20.87
CA ILE A 78 -2.27 -24.73 20.03
C ILE A 78 -1.40 -25.60 19.11
N GLU A 79 -0.38 -25.02 18.47
CA GLU A 79 0.57 -25.75 17.64
C GLU A 79 1.25 -26.90 18.40
N ASN A 80 1.59 -26.69 19.67
CA ASN A 80 2.33 -27.63 20.52
C ASN A 80 1.47 -28.65 21.27
N GLY A 81 0.15 -28.69 21.05
CA GLY A 81 -0.74 -29.71 21.63
C GLY A 81 -1.78 -29.18 22.62
N GLY A 82 -2.08 -27.89 22.58
CA GLY A 82 -3.25 -27.29 23.26
C GLY A 82 -2.90 -26.02 24.04
N ALA A 83 -3.79 -25.03 24.00
CA ALA A 83 -3.64 -23.81 24.79
C ALA A 83 -4.10 -24.02 26.23
N THR A 84 -3.19 -23.76 27.17
CA THR A 84 -3.44 -23.93 28.62
C THR A 84 -3.43 -22.60 29.38
N THR A 85 -2.84 -21.56 28.79
CA THR A 85 -2.74 -20.23 29.40
C THR A 85 -2.81 -19.15 28.33
N SER A 86 -2.97 -17.89 28.74
CA SER A 86 -2.83 -16.74 27.85
C SER A 86 -2.10 -15.60 28.57
N LYS A 87 -1.15 -14.94 27.90
CA LYS A 87 -0.51 -13.72 28.44
C LYS A 87 -1.56 -12.65 28.70
N VAL A 88 -1.54 -12.01 29.87
CA VAL A 88 -2.46 -10.91 30.23
C VAL A 88 -1.72 -9.58 30.09
N GLY A 89 -2.37 -8.57 29.51
CA GLY A 89 -1.83 -7.21 29.47
C GLY A 89 -1.43 -6.72 30.86
N GLY A 90 -0.23 -6.16 30.97
CA GLY A 90 0.30 -5.68 32.25
C GLY A 90 -0.42 -4.44 32.78
N VAL A 91 -0.19 -4.10 34.04
CA VAL A 91 -0.60 -2.79 34.59
C VAL A 91 0.58 -1.83 34.43
N LEU A 92 0.37 -0.70 33.74
CA LEU A 92 1.40 0.33 33.63
C LEU A 92 1.47 1.09 34.97
N LYS A 93 2.48 0.82 35.79
CA LYS A 93 2.78 1.63 36.99
C LYS A 93 3.65 2.81 36.57
N VAL A 94 3.02 3.92 36.19
CA VAL A 94 3.73 5.21 36.04
C VAL A 94 3.90 5.80 37.44
N GLY A 95 5.12 6.24 37.75
CA GLY A 95 5.48 6.78 39.06
C GLY A 95 4.50 7.84 39.56
N VAL A 96 4.33 7.89 40.88
CA VAL A 96 3.36 8.64 41.70
C VAL A 96 2.06 7.86 41.97
N SER A 97 1.80 7.61 43.26
CA SER A 97 0.74 6.78 43.84
C SER A 97 -0.70 7.28 43.65
N THR A 98 -0.91 8.33 42.85
CA THR A 98 -2.21 9.01 42.69
C THR A 98 -2.80 8.88 41.28
N LEU A 99 -2.08 8.29 40.32
CA LEU A 99 -2.63 8.02 39.00
C LEU A 99 -3.49 6.74 39.04
N PRO A 100 -4.72 6.74 38.49
CA PRO A 100 -5.49 5.52 38.28
C PRO A 100 -4.64 4.53 37.48
N THR A 101 -4.71 3.24 37.84
CA THR A 101 -4.08 2.19 37.05
C THR A 101 -4.65 2.21 35.64
N LEU A 102 -3.86 2.70 34.69
CA LEU A 102 -4.24 2.67 33.29
C LEU A 102 -4.06 1.24 32.77
N PRO A 103 -5.11 0.60 32.23
CA PRO A 103 -4.95 -0.70 31.60
C PRO A 103 -3.97 -0.54 30.43
N LYS A 104 -2.86 -1.29 30.47
CA LYS A 104 -1.97 -1.37 29.30
C LYS A 104 -2.66 -2.30 28.31
N ASP A 105 -3.11 -1.74 27.20
CA ASP A 105 -3.61 -2.52 26.09
C ASP A 105 -2.47 -3.45 25.61
N SER A 106 -2.69 -4.77 25.71
CA SER A 106 -1.75 -5.79 25.21
C SER A 106 -1.81 -5.92 23.69
N THR A 107 -2.78 -5.25 23.05
CA THR A 107 -2.81 -5.12 21.59
C THR A 107 -1.90 -3.96 21.22
N ASP A 108 -0.61 -4.26 21.02
CA ASP A 108 0.31 -3.31 20.43
C ASP A 108 -0.27 -2.81 19.10
N ARG A 109 -0.53 -1.51 18.98
CA ARG A 109 -1.12 -0.92 17.77
C ARG A 109 -0.02 -0.67 16.75
N ASN A 110 0.60 -1.74 16.28
CA ASN A 110 1.54 -1.65 15.17
C ASN A 110 0.78 -1.18 13.92
N ARG A 111 0.92 0.12 13.60
CA ARG A 111 0.20 0.78 12.50
C ARG A 111 0.67 0.36 11.12
N THR A 112 1.85 -0.26 11.04
CA THR A 112 2.50 -0.68 9.79
C THR A 112 1.96 -2.00 9.24
N SER A 113 1.16 -2.74 10.03
CA SER A 113 0.59 -4.01 9.57
C SER A 113 -0.57 -3.83 8.59
N PRO A 114 -0.59 -4.56 7.46
CA PRO A 114 -1.70 -4.61 6.51
C PRO A 114 -3.05 -5.01 7.12
N PHE A 115 -3.05 -6.03 7.98
CA PHE A 115 -4.25 -6.63 8.54
C PHE A 115 -4.03 -6.84 10.04
N ALA A 116 -4.71 -6.08 10.90
CA ALA A 116 -4.40 -6.04 12.33
C ALA A 116 -5.60 -6.40 13.19
N PHE A 117 -5.42 -7.34 14.11
CA PHE A 117 -6.38 -7.59 15.18
C PHE A 117 -6.29 -6.48 16.22
N THR A 118 -7.42 -5.84 16.53
CA THR A 118 -7.50 -4.70 17.46
C THR A 118 -8.51 -4.97 18.59
N GLY A 119 -8.30 -6.09 19.27
CA GLY A 119 -9.03 -6.48 20.47
C GLY A 119 -10.29 -7.31 20.20
N ASN A 120 -11.17 -6.84 19.31
CA ASN A 120 -12.43 -7.55 19.00
C ASN A 120 -12.84 -7.45 17.51
N LYS A 121 -11.92 -7.02 16.65
CA LYS A 121 -12.12 -6.86 15.21
C LYS A 121 -10.78 -6.90 14.48
N PHE A 122 -10.83 -7.12 13.17
CA PHE A 122 -9.70 -6.90 12.29
C PHE A 122 -9.83 -5.56 11.55
N GLU A 123 -8.71 -4.88 11.40
CA GLU A 123 -8.57 -3.67 10.60
C GLU A 123 -7.74 -3.98 9.35
N PHE A 124 -8.35 -3.81 8.17
CA PHE A 124 -7.64 -3.89 6.90
C PHE A 124 -7.19 -2.50 6.47
N ARG A 125 -5.88 -2.25 6.56
CA ARG A 125 -5.28 -0.89 6.45
C ARG A 125 -4.69 -0.57 5.08
N MET A 126 -4.75 -1.52 4.15
CA MET A 126 -4.20 -1.32 2.79
C MET A 126 -5.16 -0.56 1.87
N VAL A 127 -6.46 -0.50 2.16
CA VAL A 127 -7.45 0.14 1.28
C VAL A 127 -7.10 1.62 1.08
N GLY A 128 -7.04 2.06 -0.18
CA GLY A 128 -6.77 3.46 -0.52
C GLY A 128 -7.95 4.37 -0.19
N SER A 129 -7.69 5.64 0.12
CA SER A 129 -8.72 6.62 0.50
C SER A 129 -9.73 6.91 -0.62
N SER A 130 -9.32 6.78 -1.88
CA SER A 130 -10.17 6.94 -3.06
C SER A 130 -10.86 5.64 -3.52
N SER A 131 -10.53 4.51 -2.89
CA SER A 131 -11.06 3.20 -3.29
C SER A 131 -12.47 2.98 -2.78
N SER A 132 -13.29 2.31 -3.58
CA SER A 132 -14.57 1.77 -3.09
C SER A 132 -14.30 0.63 -2.11
N ILE A 133 -14.90 0.72 -0.93
CA ILE A 133 -14.81 -0.35 0.08
C ILE A 133 -15.45 -1.66 -0.40
N ALA A 134 -16.34 -1.62 -1.39
CA ALA A 134 -17.06 -2.79 -1.87
C ALA A 134 -16.11 -3.91 -2.33
N ILE A 135 -15.01 -3.57 -3.00
CA ILE A 135 -14.04 -4.55 -3.51
C ILE A 135 -13.38 -5.29 -2.35
N ALA A 136 -12.88 -4.54 -1.36
CA ALA A 136 -12.31 -5.14 -0.17
C ALA A 136 -13.34 -5.99 0.59
N THR A 137 -14.56 -5.48 0.73
CA THR A 137 -15.64 -6.16 1.45
C THR A 137 -16.00 -7.50 0.82
N PHE A 138 -16.27 -7.55 -0.49
CA PHE A 138 -16.65 -8.83 -1.10
C PHE A 138 -15.47 -9.79 -1.14
N ILE A 139 -14.24 -9.33 -1.41
CA ILE A 139 -13.06 -10.22 -1.41
C ILE A 139 -12.86 -10.83 -0.03
N LEU A 140 -12.80 -10.01 1.02
CA LEU A 140 -12.58 -10.47 2.39
C LEU A 140 -13.68 -11.40 2.88
N ASN A 141 -14.95 -11.08 2.57
CA ASN A 141 -16.06 -11.95 2.95
C ASN A 141 -16.01 -13.29 2.21
N THR A 142 -15.70 -13.32 0.90
CA THR A 142 -15.64 -14.57 0.14
C THR A 142 -14.50 -15.48 0.59
N ILE A 143 -13.29 -14.94 0.82
CA ILE A 143 -12.15 -15.77 1.27
C ILE A 143 -12.39 -16.35 2.67
N VAL A 144 -13.05 -15.59 3.55
CA VAL A 144 -13.41 -16.06 4.89
C VAL A 144 -14.54 -17.08 4.81
N ALA A 145 -15.54 -16.87 3.95
CA ALA A 145 -16.61 -17.83 3.70
C ALA A 145 -16.07 -19.17 3.19
N GLU A 146 -15.07 -19.17 2.30
CA GLU A 146 -14.41 -20.40 1.84
C GLU A 146 -13.73 -21.12 3.00
N SER A 147 -12.96 -20.39 3.80
CA SER A 147 -12.25 -20.97 4.92
C SER A 147 -13.22 -21.58 5.94
N LEU A 148 -14.32 -20.89 6.24
CA LEU A 148 -15.37 -21.39 7.14
C LEU A 148 -16.15 -22.57 6.54
N SER A 149 -16.42 -22.56 5.23
CA SER A 149 -17.08 -23.67 4.54
C SER A 149 -16.25 -24.95 4.65
N GLU A 150 -14.94 -24.89 4.39
CA GLU A 150 -14.06 -26.05 4.50
C GLU A 150 -13.94 -26.56 5.95
N ILE A 151 -13.94 -25.63 6.92
CA ILE A 151 -13.95 -25.97 8.34
C ILE A 151 -15.27 -26.68 8.71
N ALA A 152 -16.41 -26.12 8.32
CA ALA A 152 -17.73 -26.70 8.59
C ALA A 152 -17.86 -28.09 7.96
N ASP A 153 -17.49 -28.25 6.69
CA ASP A 153 -17.54 -29.52 5.95
C ASP A 153 -16.73 -30.64 6.63
N ARG A 154 -15.66 -30.27 7.35
CA ARG A 154 -14.83 -31.21 8.11
C ARG A 154 -15.45 -31.53 9.47
N LEU A 155 -15.85 -30.50 10.23
CA LEU A 155 -16.41 -30.67 11.58
C LEU A 155 -17.75 -31.41 11.57
N GLU A 156 -18.59 -31.24 10.53
CA GLU A 156 -19.85 -31.97 10.39
C GLU A 156 -19.68 -33.49 10.22
N LYS A 157 -18.50 -33.92 9.77
CA LYS A 157 -18.15 -35.35 9.58
C LYS A 157 -17.43 -35.94 10.79
N ALA A 158 -17.15 -35.15 11.81
CA ALA A 158 -16.40 -35.57 12.99
C ALA A 158 -17.22 -36.55 13.84
N SER A 159 -16.56 -37.63 14.28
CA SER A 159 -17.13 -38.53 15.29
C SER A 159 -17.07 -37.95 16.70
N ASP A 160 -15.98 -37.25 17.02
CA ASP A 160 -15.83 -36.43 18.21
C ASP A 160 -15.56 -34.98 17.78
N PHE A 161 -16.54 -34.12 17.99
CA PHE A 161 -16.48 -32.72 17.57
C PHE A 161 -15.34 -31.96 18.27
N ASN A 162 -15.15 -32.17 19.57
CA ASN A 162 -14.19 -31.38 20.35
C ASN A 162 -12.75 -31.78 20.01
N GLU A 163 -12.51 -33.08 19.85
CA GLU A 163 -11.20 -33.59 19.41
C GLU A 163 -10.87 -33.09 18.00
N GLU A 164 -11.82 -33.15 17.07
CA GLU A 164 -11.62 -32.69 15.70
C GLU A 164 -11.36 -31.18 15.62
N VAL A 165 -12.03 -30.36 16.44
CA VAL A 165 -11.75 -28.92 16.54
C VAL A 165 -10.29 -28.68 16.95
N GLN A 166 -9.77 -29.39 17.96
CA GLN A 166 -8.39 -29.20 18.40
C GLN A 166 -7.38 -29.58 17.31
N LEU A 167 -7.60 -30.71 16.62
CA LEU A 167 -6.76 -31.16 15.50
C LEU A 167 -6.79 -30.15 14.35
N LEU A 168 -7.98 -29.70 13.97
CA LEU A 168 -8.19 -28.70 12.92
C LEU A 168 -7.43 -27.40 13.22
N LEU A 169 -7.59 -26.85 14.44
CA LEU A 169 -6.90 -25.62 14.85
C LEU A 169 -5.38 -25.79 14.79
N GLN A 170 -4.87 -26.92 15.28
CA GLN A 170 -3.44 -27.22 15.25
C GLN A 170 -2.89 -27.27 13.81
N GLU A 171 -3.61 -27.92 12.91
CA GLU A 171 -3.24 -28.00 11.49
C GLU A 171 -3.24 -26.63 10.81
N ILE A 172 -4.30 -25.84 11.03
CA ILE A 172 -4.42 -24.50 10.44
C ILE A 172 -3.28 -23.61 10.92
N VAL A 173 -2.99 -23.60 12.23
CA VAL A 173 -1.90 -22.79 12.78
C VAL A 173 -0.56 -23.23 12.18
N LYS A 174 -0.26 -24.53 12.16
CA LYS A 174 1.01 -25.04 11.59
C LYS A 174 1.20 -24.62 10.14
N LYS A 175 0.15 -24.68 9.33
CA LYS A 175 0.19 -24.38 7.89
C LYS A 175 0.23 -22.87 7.61
N HIS A 176 -0.53 -22.07 8.36
CA HIS A 176 -0.81 -20.68 8.02
C HIS A 176 -0.12 -19.65 8.91
N LYS A 177 0.57 -20.05 10.00
CA LYS A 177 1.30 -19.11 10.87
C LYS A 177 2.34 -18.24 10.16
N ARG A 178 2.80 -18.64 8.96
CA ARG A 178 3.76 -17.88 8.16
C ARG A 178 3.29 -16.45 7.85
N ILE A 179 1.98 -16.21 7.75
CA ILE A 179 1.39 -14.89 7.48
C ILE A 179 1.43 -13.96 8.70
N ILE A 180 1.67 -14.50 9.90
CA ILE A 180 1.64 -13.76 11.15
C ILE A 180 2.97 -13.04 11.34
N PHE A 181 2.91 -11.72 11.51
CA PHE A 181 4.07 -10.87 11.75
C PHE A 181 3.70 -9.72 12.68
N ASN A 182 4.33 -9.69 13.86
CA ASN A 182 4.11 -8.66 14.88
C ASN A 182 5.21 -7.58 14.91
N GLY A 183 6.20 -7.66 14.00
CA GLY A 183 7.34 -6.74 13.96
C GLY A 183 7.15 -5.52 13.05
N ASN A 184 8.23 -4.77 12.83
CA ASN A 184 8.22 -3.60 11.96
C ASN A 184 8.09 -3.98 10.48
N GLY A 185 6.94 -3.65 9.86
CA GLY A 185 6.64 -3.95 8.46
C GLY A 185 7.52 -3.23 7.44
N TYR A 186 8.23 -2.17 7.82
CA TYR A 186 9.12 -1.43 6.92
C TYR A 186 10.56 -1.92 6.88
N SER A 187 10.92 -2.84 7.78
CA SER A 187 12.29 -3.32 7.90
C SER A 187 12.71 -4.12 6.65
N GLU A 188 13.94 -3.95 6.19
CA GLU A 188 14.49 -4.79 5.11
C GLU A 188 14.57 -6.26 5.54
N GLU A 189 14.77 -6.48 6.84
CA GLU A 189 14.71 -7.78 7.50
C GLU A 189 13.35 -8.44 7.25
N TRP A 190 12.25 -7.70 7.37
CA TRP A 190 10.91 -8.24 7.08
C TRP A 190 10.76 -8.62 5.61
N VAL A 191 11.28 -7.81 4.68
CA VAL A 191 11.21 -8.14 3.25
C VAL A 191 11.90 -9.47 2.95
N LYS A 192 13.11 -9.69 3.49
CA LYS A 192 13.88 -10.92 3.32
C LYS A 192 13.21 -12.12 4.00
N GLU A 193 12.68 -11.90 5.20
CA GLU A 193 12.01 -12.95 5.98
C GLU A 193 10.67 -13.36 5.33
N ALA A 194 9.88 -12.40 4.82
CA ALA A 194 8.64 -12.66 4.11
C ALA A 194 8.88 -13.49 2.84
N GLU A 195 9.92 -13.17 2.07
CA GLU A 195 10.33 -13.96 0.91
C GLU A 195 10.71 -15.39 1.31
N LYS A 196 11.51 -15.56 2.37
CA LYS A 196 11.85 -16.88 2.91
C LYS A 196 10.63 -17.69 3.36
N ARG A 197 9.60 -17.01 3.88
CA ARG A 197 8.30 -17.60 4.26
C ARG A 197 7.37 -17.89 3.07
N GLY A 198 7.75 -17.47 1.86
CA GLY A 198 6.95 -17.62 0.65
C GLY A 198 5.73 -16.69 0.60
N LEU A 199 5.78 -15.55 1.30
CA LEU A 199 4.74 -14.54 1.25
C LEU A 199 4.91 -13.66 0.00
N PRO A 200 3.83 -13.37 -0.75
CA PRO A 200 3.92 -12.55 -1.95
C PRO A 200 4.24 -11.10 -1.59
N ASN A 201 5.21 -10.51 -2.30
CA ASN A 201 5.52 -9.08 -2.28
C ASN A 201 5.10 -8.45 -3.61
N ILE A 202 3.81 -8.13 -3.73
CA ILE A 202 3.20 -7.63 -4.98
C ILE A 202 3.18 -6.10 -4.91
N ARG A 203 4.18 -5.45 -5.50
CA ARG A 203 4.51 -4.05 -5.20
C ARG A 203 3.61 -3.06 -5.90
N SER A 204 3.13 -3.39 -7.10
CA SER A 204 2.31 -2.48 -7.91
C SER A 204 0.89 -2.99 -8.13
N THR A 205 -0.01 -2.07 -8.44
CA THR A 205 -1.38 -2.35 -8.90
C THR A 205 -1.35 -3.23 -10.14
N VAL A 206 -0.46 -2.95 -11.09
CA VAL A 206 -0.29 -3.76 -12.31
C VAL A 206 0.05 -5.21 -11.97
N GLU A 207 0.98 -5.46 -11.04
CA GLU A 207 1.33 -6.82 -10.58
C GLU A 207 0.21 -7.52 -9.81
N ALA A 208 -0.64 -6.76 -9.12
CA ALA A 208 -1.74 -7.33 -8.34
C ALA A 208 -2.87 -7.83 -9.24
N ILE A 209 -3.23 -7.07 -10.27
CA ILE A 209 -4.41 -7.33 -11.12
C ILE A 209 -4.49 -8.77 -11.68
N PRO A 210 -3.40 -9.42 -12.14
CA PRO A 210 -3.42 -10.82 -12.57
C PRO A 210 -3.96 -11.83 -11.55
N ALA A 211 -3.94 -11.50 -10.25
CA ALA A 211 -4.54 -12.37 -9.24
C ALA A 211 -6.05 -12.59 -9.45
N LEU A 212 -6.77 -11.67 -10.11
CA LEU A 212 -8.20 -11.82 -10.39
C LEU A 212 -8.52 -13.02 -11.30
N ILE A 213 -7.61 -13.35 -12.22
CA ILE A 213 -7.83 -14.38 -13.25
C ILE A 213 -7.06 -15.67 -12.97
N LYS A 214 -6.35 -15.77 -11.84
CA LYS A 214 -5.73 -17.02 -11.41
C LYS A 214 -6.81 -18.08 -11.18
N GLU A 215 -6.59 -19.29 -11.67
CA GLU A 215 -7.58 -20.39 -11.62
C GLU A 215 -8.13 -20.63 -10.21
N LYS A 216 -7.27 -20.61 -9.19
CA LYS A 216 -7.66 -20.73 -7.77
C LYS A 216 -8.69 -19.66 -7.36
N ASN A 217 -8.46 -18.43 -7.78
CA ASN A 217 -9.25 -17.26 -7.38
C ASN A 217 -10.56 -17.17 -8.16
N VAL A 218 -10.55 -17.59 -9.43
CA VAL A 218 -11.77 -17.76 -10.23
C VAL A 218 -12.67 -18.83 -9.61
N LYS A 219 -12.13 -20.01 -9.29
CA LYS A 219 -12.88 -21.11 -8.65
C LYS A 219 -13.49 -20.69 -7.31
N LEU A 220 -12.74 -19.94 -6.49
CA LEU A 220 -13.24 -19.38 -5.24
C LEU A 220 -14.50 -18.55 -5.49
N MET A 221 -14.41 -17.56 -6.38
CA MET A 221 -15.51 -16.62 -6.61
C MET A 221 -16.74 -17.29 -7.23
N GLU A 222 -16.53 -18.25 -8.13
CA GLU A 222 -17.61 -19.03 -8.76
C GLU A 222 -18.29 -19.98 -7.76
N LYS A 223 -17.51 -20.68 -6.92
CA LYS A 223 -18.04 -21.59 -5.89
C LYS A 223 -19.02 -20.88 -4.96
N HIS A 224 -18.70 -19.65 -4.55
CA HIS A 224 -19.55 -18.85 -3.67
C HIS A 224 -20.63 -18.02 -4.40
N GLY A 225 -20.69 -18.09 -5.73
CA GLY A 225 -21.67 -17.33 -6.53
C GLY A 225 -21.50 -15.81 -6.44
N VAL A 226 -20.29 -15.33 -6.12
CA VAL A 226 -20.02 -13.90 -5.91
C VAL A 226 -19.65 -13.21 -7.21
N LEU A 227 -18.79 -13.83 -8.03
CA LEU A 227 -18.45 -13.38 -9.38
C LEU A 227 -18.20 -14.60 -10.28
N SER A 228 -18.70 -14.53 -11.51
CA SER A 228 -18.36 -15.47 -12.58
C SER A 228 -16.96 -15.20 -13.15
N LYS A 229 -16.38 -16.20 -13.83
CA LYS A 229 -15.12 -16.03 -14.57
C LYS A 229 -15.14 -14.82 -15.52
N ARG A 230 -16.23 -14.65 -16.27
CA ARG A 230 -16.39 -13.54 -17.21
C ARG A 230 -16.40 -12.18 -16.51
N GLU A 231 -16.98 -12.08 -15.31
CA GLU A 231 -16.97 -10.84 -14.52
C GLU A 231 -15.57 -10.55 -13.97
N LEU A 232 -14.82 -11.56 -13.57
CA LEU A 232 -13.42 -11.40 -13.14
C LEU A 232 -12.51 -10.96 -14.28
N GLU A 233 -12.64 -11.55 -15.46
CA GLU A 233 -11.93 -11.13 -16.68
C GLU A 233 -12.29 -9.69 -17.07
N SER A 234 -13.57 -9.33 -16.99
CA SER A 234 -14.00 -7.94 -17.24
C SER A 234 -13.40 -6.97 -16.23
N ARG A 235 -13.35 -7.33 -14.93
CA ARG A 235 -12.73 -6.49 -13.89
C ARG A 235 -11.22 -6.36 -14.10
N TYR A 236 -10.55 -7.45 -14.51
CA TYR A 236 -9.13 -7.43 -14.86
C TYR A 236 -8.84 -6.37 -15.93
N GLU A 237 -9.58 -6.39 -17.04
CA GLU A 237 -9.42 -5.41 -18.12
C GLU A 237 -9.73 -3.98 -17.66
N VAL A 238 -10.83 -3.78 -16.93
CA VAL A 238 -11.23 -2.44 -16.44
C VAL A 238 -10.20 -1.85 -15.48
N LEU A 239 -9.60 -2.66 -14.60
CA LEU A 239 -8.57 -2.18 -13.68
C LEU A 239 -7.27 -1.81 -14.42
N LEU A 240 -6.86 -2.59 -15.42
CA LEU A 240 -5.70 -2.25 -16.25
C LEU A 240 -5.95 -0.97 -17.06
N GLU A 241 -7.12 -0.85 -17.67
CA GLU A 241 -7.51 0.33 -18.43
C GLU A 241 -7.55 1.58 -17.54
N ASN A 242 -8.09 1.47 -16.32
CA ASN A 242 -8.10 2.56 -15.35
C ASN A 242 -6.67 2.98 -14.97
N TYR A 243 -5.79 2.02 -14.70
CA TYR A 243 -4.39 2.31 -14.40
C TYR A 243 -3.71 3.05 -15.56
N ILE A 244 -3.83 2.52 -16.77
CA ILE A 244 -3.28 3.12 -18.00
C ILE A 244 -3.77 4.56 -18.17
N LYS A 245 -5.08 4.78 -18.09
CA LYS A 245 -5.68 6.11 -18.29
C LYS A 245 -5.25 7.10 -17.22
N THR A 246 -5.19 6.68 -15.96
CA THR A 246 -4.78 7.54 -14.85
C THR A 246 -3.36 8.03 -15.05
N ILE A 247 -2.38 7.13 -15.25
CA ILE A 247 -0.98 7.51 -15.47
C ILE A 247 -0.83 8.33 -16.75
N ASN A 248 -1.57 8.02 -17.82
CA ASN A 248 -1.55 8.83 -19.04
C ASN A 248 -2.03 10.28 -18.80
N ILE A 249 -3.13 10.46 -18.09
CA ILE A 249 -3.67 11.79 -17.77
C ILE A 249 -2.67 12.57 -16.90
N GLU A 250 -2.08 11.92 -15.89
CA GLU A 250 -1.05 12.54 -15.05
C GLU A 250 0.18 12.95 -15.86
N ALA A 251 0.67 12.09 -16.75
CA ALA A 251 1.80 12.39 -17.63
C ALA A 251 1.51 13.56 -18.57
N LEU A 252 0.34 13.58 -19.21
CA LEU A 252 -0.08 14.67 -20.10
C LEU A 252 -0.23 16.00 -19.34
N THR A 253 -0.79 15.95 -18.13
CA THR A 253 -0.92 17.12 -17.26
C THR A 253 0.46 17.65 -16.84
N MET A 254 1.38 16.76 -16.45
CA MET A 254 2.75 17.12 -16.11
C MET A 254 3.48 17.75 -17.31
N LEU A 255 3.31 17.19 -18.51
CA LEU A 255 3.87 17.76 -19.74
C LEU A 255 3.33 19.16 -20.02
N ASP A 256 2.02 19.39 -19.81
CA ASP A 256 1.41 20.70 -20.00
C ASP A 256 1.98 21.73 -19.02
N ILE A 257 2.02 21.40 -17.72
CA ILE A 257 2.62 22.24 -16.67
C ILE A 257 4.09 22.54 -16.98
N ALA A 258 4.87 21.51 -17.29
CA ALA A 258 6.30 21.65 -17.56
C ALA A 258 6.56 22.54 -18.78
N LYS A 259 5.82 22.35 -19.88
CA LYS A 259 6.01 23.09 -21.14
C LYS A 259 5.47 24.51 -21.10
N ARG A 260 4.32 24.73 -20.47
CA ARG A 260 3.56 25.98 -20.58
C ARG A 260 3.72 26.90 -19.38
N GLN A 261 4.15 26.37 -18.23
CA GLN A 261 4.27 27.13 -17.00
C GLN A 261 5.72 27.19 -16.55
N ILE A 262 6.32 26.04 -16.18
CA ILE A 262 7.66 26.00 -15.58
C ILE A 262 8.74 26.44 -16.57
N LEU A 263 8.81 25.84 -17.77
CA LEU A 263 9.86 26.16 -18.73
C LEU A 263 9.88 27.66 -19.12
N PRO A 264 8.74 28.32 -19.43
CA PRO A 264 8.72 29.75 -19.69
C PRO A 264 9.17 30.60 -18.49
N ALA A 265 8.79 30.24 -17.26
CA ALA A 265 9.22 30.94 -16.05
C ALA A 265 10.75 30.88 -15.88
N VAL A 266 11.34 29.70 -16.10
CA VAL A 266 12.79 29.48 -16.03
C VAL A 266 13.52 30.28 -17.12
N VAL A 267 13.01 30.30 -18.35
CA VAL A 267 13.57 31.12 -19.44
C VAL A 267 13.56 32.60 -19.06
N ASN A 268 12.44 33.11 -18.53
CA ASN A 268 12.32 34.50 -18.09
C ASN A 268 13.33 34.83 -16.97
N PHE A 269 13.47 33.96 -15.98
CA PHE A 269 14.45 34.13 -14.91
C PHE A 269 15.88 34.17 -15.44
N ALA A 270 16.26 33.23 -16.32
CA ALA A 270 17.57 33.23 -16.98
C ALA A 270 17.83 34.52 -17.76
N THR A 271 16.82 35.04 -18.48
CA THR A 271 16.91 36.32 -19.18
C THR A 271 17.19 37.47 -18.22
N LYS A 272 16.46 37.57 -17.10
CA LYS A 272 16.70 38.63 -16.09
C LYS A 272 18.12 38.57 -15.52
N ILE A 273 18.66 37.39 -15.26
CA ILE A 273 20.05 37.25 -14.77
C ILE A 273 21.04 37.71 -15.84
N ALA A 274 20.85 37.30 -17.11
CA ALA A 274 21.70 37.72 -18.20
C ALA A 274 21.67 39.24 -18.44
N GLU A 275 20.49 39.86 -18.37
CA GLU A 275 20.32 41.32 -18.43
C GLU A 275 21.03 42.02 -17.28
N SER A 276 20.96 41.49 -16.06
CA SER A 276 21.69 41.99 -14.90
C SER A 276 23.21 41.96 -15.13
N ILE A 277 23.75 40.83 -15.59
CA ILE A 277 25.19 40.70 -15.92
C ILE A 277 25.61 41.73 -16.97
N ASN A 278 24.83 41.87 -18.04
CA ASN A 278 25.13 42.81 -19.12
C ASN A 278 25.08 44.27 -18.64
N SER A 279 24.08 44.61 -17.82
CA SER A 279 23.92 45.94 -17.24
C SER A 279 25.08 46.31 -16.32
N VAL A 280 25.54 45.37 -15.48
CA VAL A 280 26.70 45.58 -14.60
C VAL A 280 27.98 45.78 -15.42
N ARG A 281 28.21 44.94 -16.45
CA ARG A 281 29.37 45.08 -17.34
C ARG A 281 29.38 46.42 -18.10
N ALA A 282 28.21 46.90 -18.51
CA ALA A 282 28.09 48.16 -19.26
C ALA A 282 28.51 49.40 -18.44
N THR A 283 28.59 49.31 -17.12
CA THR A 283 29.09 50.41 -16.26
C THR A 283 30.57 50.72 -16.46
N GLY A 284 31.35 49.77 -17.01
CA GLY A 284 32.81 49.88 -17.13
C GLY A 284 33.57 49.75 -15.80
N LEU A 285 32.87 49.49 -14.69
CA LEU A 285 33.50 49.25 -13.39
C LEU A 285 34.03 47.81 -13.29
N ASN A 286 35.20 47.64 -12.68
CA ASN A 286 35.75 46.31 -12.38
C ASN A 286 35.12 45.76 -11.10
N VAL A 287 33.93 45.18 -11.23
CA VAL A 287 33.16 44.57 -10.13
C VAL A 287 33.08 43.06 -10.31
N ASP A 288 33.04 42.33 -9.18
CA ASP A 288 32.88 40.89 -9.18
C ASP A 288 31.44 40.51 -9.59
N ILE A 289 31.32 39.66 -10.61
CA ILE A 289 30.05 39.17 -11.18
C ILE A 289 29.96 37.64 -11.17
N SER A 290 30.81 36.98 -10.39
CA SER A 290 30.87 35.51 -10.25
C SER A 290 29.50 34.94 -9.87
N ALA A 291 28.87 35.48 -8.83
CA ALA A 291 27.58 35.01 -8.32
C ALA A 291 26.48 34.96 -9.40
N GLN A 292 26.30 36.03 -10.18
CA GLN A 292 25.28 36.04 -11.24
C GLN A 292 25.65 35.09 -12.39
N THR A 293 26.94 34.99 -12.72
CA THR A 293 27.42 34.14 -13.82
C THR A 293 27.26 32.66 -13.47
N GLU A 294 27.58 32.27 -12.24
CA GLU A 294 27.40 30.91 -11.71
C GLU A 294 25.91 30.53 -11.68
N LEU A 295 25.06 31.42 -11.15
CA LEU A 295 23.60 31.20 -11.13
C LEU A 295 23.02 31.04 -12.55
N LEU A 296 23.44 31.88 -13.50
CA LEU A 296 22.98 31.76 -14.89
C LEU A 296 23.42 30.43 -15.51
N ALA A 297 24.66 29.98 -15.23
CA ALA A 297 25.16 28.71 -15.72
C ALA A 297 24.37 27.51 -15.15
N GLU A 298 24.08 27.53 -13.85
CA GLU A 298 23.28 26.51 -13.18
C GLU A 298 21.86 26.44 -13.73
N VAL A 299 21.14 27.57 -13.77
CA VAL A 299 19.78 27.67 -14.33
C VAL A 299 19.76 27.20 -15.79
N SER A 300 20.74 27.60 -16.59
CA SER A 300 20.80 27.21 -18.01
C SER A 300 21.02 25.71 -18.18
N SER A 301 21.87 25.10 -17.34
CA SER A 301 22.10 23.66 -17.34
C SER A 301 20.83 22.89 -16.97
N LEU A 302 20.19 23.25 -15.86
CA LEU A 302 18.94 22.62 -15.41
C LEU A 302 17.80 22.84 -16.41
N MET A 303 17.69 24.02 -17.02
CA MET A 303 16.70 24.31 -18.06
C MET A 303 16.88 23.39 -19.29
N SER A 304 18.13 23.17 -19.71
CA SER A 304 18.44 22.26 -20.82
C SER A 304 18.05 20.82 -20.49
N GLU A 305 18.41 20.36 -19.29
CA GLU A 305 18.05 19.03 -18.79
C GLU A 305 16.54 18.85 -18.65
N PHE A 306 15.83 19.85 -18.12
CA PHE A 306 14.38 19.87 -18.00
C PHE A 306 13.73 19.75 -19.38
N LYS A 307 14.17 20.55 -20.35
CA LYS A 307 13.66 20.50 -21.72
C LYS A 307 13.91 19.14 -22.38
N LYS A 308 15.07 18.53 -22.16
CA LYS A 308 15.38 17.17 -22.63
C LYS A 308 14.40 16.16 -22.04
N ASN A 309 14.20 16.17 -20.73
CA ASN A 309 13.31 15.23 -20.04
C ASN A 309 11.82 15.42 -20.42
N ILE A 310 11.39 16.65 -20.72
CA ILE A 310 10.06 16.89 -21.33
C ILE A 310 9.92 16.10 -22.63
N SER A 311 10.92 16.17 -23.52
CA SER A 311 10.90 15.46 -24.79
C SER A 311 10.96 13.94 -24.61
N GLU A 312 11.76 13.44 -23.65
CA GLU A 312 11.81 12.01 -23.34
C GLU A 312 10.46 11.47 -22.83
N LEU A 313 9.79 12.20 -21.92
CA LEU A 313 8.47 11.82 -21.42
C LEU A 313 7.40 11.88 -22.53
N GLU A 314 7.43 12.92 -23.38
CA GLU A 314 6.51 13.03 -24.52
C GLU A 314 6.66 11.86 -25.50
N ASN A 315 7.90 11.45 -25.80
CA ASN A 315 8.16 10.29 -26.65
C ASN A 315 7.61 9.01 -26.01
N ALA A 316 7.86 8.79 -24.72
CA ALA A 316 7.33 7.62 -24.00
C ALA A 316 5.79 7.57 -24.01
N VAL A 317 5.12 8.70 -23.80
CA VAL A 317 3.64 8.77 -23.87
C VAL A 317 3.13 8.47 -25.28
N ASN A 318 3.81 8.98 -26.31
CA ASN A 318 3.45 8.71 -27.71
C ASN A 318 3.67 7.24 -28.07
N GLU A 319 4.77 6.63 -27.65
CA GLU A 319 5.03 5.20 -27.82
C GLU A 319 3.95 4.35 -27.12
N ALA A 320 3.65 4.66 -25.86
CA ALA A 320 2.62 3.96 -25.09
C ALA A 320 1.23 4.03 -25.76
N SER A 321 0.91 5.19 -26.34
CA SER A 321 -0.37 5.41 -27.03
C SER A 321 -0.49 4.58 -28.31
N ASN A 322 0.60 4.47 -29.07
CA ASN A 322 0.67 3.73 -30.34
C ASN A 322 0.97 2.23 -30.17
N MET A 323 1.18 1.76 -28.95
CA MET A 323 1.51 0.37 -28.67
C MET A 323 0.32 -0.55 -29.00
N ASN A 324 0.54 -1.49 -29.93
CA ASN A 324 -0.42 -2.53 -30.28
C ASN A 324 -0.11 -3.82 -29.50
N SER A 325 -0.47 -3.83 -28.22
CA SER A 325 -0.30 -4.94 -27.30
C SER A 325 -1.57 -5.16 -26.47
N ASP A 326 -1.60 -6.24 -25.69
CA ASP A 326 -2.63 -6.43 -24.68
C ASP A 326 -2.55 -5.36 -23.57
N SER A 327 -3.65 -5.23 -22.82
CA SER A 327 -3.80 -4.24 -21.74
C SER A 327 -2.75 -4.40 -20.64
N TYR A 328 -2.30 -5.62 -20.33
CA TYR A 328 -1.33 -5.84 -19.27
C TYR A 328 0.06 -5.37 -19.68
N SER A 329 0.51 -5.75 -20.89
CA SER A 329 1.75 -5.24 -21.46
C SER A 329 1.77 -3.71 -21.54
N LYS A 330 0.63 -3.11 -21.90
CA LYS A 330 0.45 -1.64 -21.90
C LYS A 330 0.55 -1.04 -20.51
N ALA A 331 -0.12 -1.61 -19.51
CA ALA A 331 -0.03 -1.15 -18.13
C ALA A 331 1.41 -1.25 -17.57
N CYS A 332 2.14 -2.33 -17.90
CA CYS A 332 3.55 -2.47 -17.56
C CYS A 332 4.40 -1.35 -18.17
N TYR A 333 4.21 -1.02 -19.45
CA TYR A 333 4.94 0.09 -20.08
C TYR A 333 4.65 1.44 -19.39
N TYR A 334 3.39 1.72 -19.05
CA TYR A 334 3.05 2.94 -18.30
C TYR A 334 3.72 2.99 -16.92
N ARG A 335 3.77 1.86 -16.20
CA ARG A 335 4.44 1.75 -14.89
C ARG A 335 5.96 1.87 -15.00
N ASP A 336 6.58 1.17 -15.93
CA ASP A 336 8.04 0.99 -15.96
C ASP A 336 8.75 2.11 -16.74
N VAL A 337 8.08 2.69 -17.73
CA VAL A 337 8.66 3.70 -18.62
C VAL A 337 8.05 5.07 -18.37
N VAL A 338 6.74 5.25 -18.59
CA VAL A 338 6.10 6.57 -18.52
C VAL A 338 6.21 7.16 -17.12
N PHE A 339 5.82 6.39 -16.10
CA PHE A 339 5.86 6.84 -14.71
C PHE A 339 7.30 7.11 -14.21
N THR A 340 8.27 6.26 -14.59
CA THR A 340 9.69 6.50 -14.30
C THR A 340 10.17 7.82 -14.91
N LYS A 341 9.79 8.12 -16.16
CA LYS A 341 10.15 9.38 -16.83
C LYS A 341 9.47 10.60 -16.20
N MET A 342 8.24 10.45 -15.69
CA MET A 342 7.60 11.50 -14.89
C MET A 342 8.41 11.81 -13.62
N GLY A 343 8.91 10.78 -12.93
CA GLY A 343 9.77 10.95 -11.75
C GLY A 343 11.04 11.74 -12.04
N ILE A 344 11.73 11.40 -13.15
CA ILE A 344 12.95 12.12 -13.57
C ILE A 344 12.64 13.59 -13.92
N LEU A 345 11.57 13.83 -14.69
CA LEU A 345 11.18 15.21 -15.05
C LEU A 345 10.84 16.03 -13.79
N ARG A 346 10.12 15.43 -12.84
CA ARG A 346 9.78 16.04 -11.56
C ARG A 346 11.01 16.43 -10.77
N GLU A 347 12.00 15.55 -10.63
CA GLU A 347 13.21 15.84 -9.86
C GLU A 347 13.93 17.12 -10.35
N ILE A 348 13.97 17.33 -11.67
CA ILE A 348 14.57 18.54 -12.24
C ILE A 348 13.66 19.76 -12.02
N GLY A 349 12.34 19.60 -12.11
CA GLY A 349 11.38 20.65 -11.76
C GLY A 349 11.51 21.11 -10.31
N ASP A 350 11.64 20.17 -9.37
CA ASP A 350 11.81 20.45 -7.95
C ASP A 350 13.14 21.21 -7.69
N LYS A 351 14.22 20.88 -8.41
CA LYS A 351 15.48 21.66 -8.33
C LYS A 351 15.30 23.08 -8.87
N LEU A 352 14.59 23.25 -9.97
CA LEU A 352 14.29 24.56 -10.57
C LEU A 352 13.48 25.45 -9.62
N GLU A 353 12.53 24.89 -8.87
CA GLU A 353 11.76 25.61 -7.84
C GLU A 353 12.67 26.27 -6.79
N THR A 354 13.76 25.60 -6.41
CA THR A 354 14.65 26.10 -5.34
C THR A 354 15.55 27.26 -5.78
N ILE A 355 15.71 27.49 -7.09
CA ILE A 355 16.63 28.50 -7.63
C ILE A 355 15.93 29.63 -8.38
N VAL A 356 14.74 29.38 -8.93
CA VAL A 356 13.95 30.41 -9.62
C VAL A 356 13.33 31.34 -8.60
N ASP A 357 13.34 32.64 -8.89
CA ASP A 357 12.69 33.66 -8.07
C ASP A 357 11.21 33.30 -7.80
N ALA A 358 10.81 33.34 -6.53
CA ALA A 358 9.46 32.97 -6.10
C ALA A 358 8.35 33.81 -6.75
N GLU A 359 8.61 35.07 -7.10
CA GLU A 359 7.64 35.92 -7.81
C GLU A 359 7.44 35.48 -9.27
N LEU A 360 8.42 34.79 -9.85
CA LEU A 360 8.35 34.24 -11.20
C LEU A 360 7.89 32.80 -11.24
N TRP A 361 7.98 32.08 -10.13
CA TRP A 361 7.56 30.68 -10.06
C TRP A 361 6.04 30.56 -10.22
N PRO A 362 5.53 29.76 -11.18
CA PRO A 362 4.13 29.81 -11.57
C PRO A 362 3.21 28.95 -10.68
N LEU A 363 3.76 28.19 -9.74
CA LEU A 363 3.03 27.24 -8.91
C LEU A 363 3.14 27.64 -7.43
N PRO A 364 2.11 27.40 -6.61
CA PRO A 364 2.24 27.52 -5.16
C PRO A 364 3.24 26.50 -4.64
N THR A 365 4.11 26.91 -3.71
CA THR A 365 5.04 25.99 -3.07
C THR A 365 4.29 25.03 -2.15
N TYR A 366 4.95 23.94 -1.73
CA TYR A 366 4.39 23.06 -0.70
C TYR A 366 4.10 23.80 0.61
N ALA A 367 4.90 24.80 0.98
CA ALA A 367 4.64 25.60 2.17
C ALA A 367 3.33 26.39 2.03
N ASP A 368 3.07 26.96 0.86
CA ASP A 368 1.85 27.70 0.58
C ASP A 368 0.62 26.79 0.66
N MET A 369 0.69 25.63 0.02
CA MET A 369 -0.41 24.67 0.00
C MET A 369 -0.74 24.07 1.36
N LEU A 370 0.27 23.85 2.22
CA LEU A 370 0.09 23.14 3.50
C LEU A 370 -0.17 24.07 4.68
N PHE A 371 0.33 25.30 4.65
CA PHE A 371 0.31 26.18 5.83
C PHE A 371 -0.32 27.56 5.59
N ASN A 372 -0.51 27.98 4.34
CA ASN A 372 -1.00 29.32 4.00
C ASN A 372 -2.36 29.28 3.25
N ILE A 373 -3.31 28.49 3.76
CA ILE A 373 -4.69 28.41 3.22
C ILE A 373 -5.56 29.55 3.74
#